data_AF-A0A5C7ZAW7-F1
#
_entry.id   AF-A0A5C7ZAW7-F1
#
_cell.length_a   1.000
_cell.length_b   1.000
_cell.length_c   1.000
_cell.angle_alpha   90.00
_cell.angle_beta   90.00
_cell.angle_gamma   90.00
#
_symmetry.space_group_name_H-M   'P 1'
#
loop_
_entity.id
_entity.type
_entity.pdbx_description
1 polymer ?
#
loop_
_entity_poly.entity_id
_entity_poly.type
_entity_poly.pdbx_seq_one_letter_code
_entity_poly.pdbx_strand_id
1 'polypeptide(L)' 'MPFRVPVIHAGTKGLIVLDQLRAVDKVRLVKRLGAASVKTMVSVLTTFQEVFAE' A
#
# COMPACT_ATOMS: atom_id res chain seq x y z
N MET A 1 9.27 3.76 13.07
CA MET A 1 9.41 2.88 11.90
C MET A 1 8.20 3.05 10.99
N PRO A 2 8.25 3.96 10.00
CA PRO A 2 7.11 4.27 9.16
C PRO A 2 7.03 3.25 8.02
N PHE A 3 6.48 2.05 8.29
CA PHE A 3 6.23 1.05 7.25
C PHE A 3 4.74 0.80 7.00
N ARG A 4 3.88 1.38 7.84
CA ARG A 4 2.44 1.13 7.84
C ARG A 4 1.68 2.40 7.53
N VAL A 5 0.99 2.43 6.39
CA VAL A 5 0.22 3.59 5.94
C VAL A 5 -1.27 3.31 6.12
N PRO A 6 -2.02 4.16 6.86
CA PRO A 6 -3.46 3.96 7.04
C PRO A 6 -4.21 4.15 5.72
N VAL A 7 -5.22 3.31 5.50
CA VAL A 7 -6.08 3.35 4.31
C VAL A 7 -7.54 3.10 4.68
N ILE A 8 -8.44 3.74 3.95
CA ILE A 8 -9.85 3.34 3.89
C ILE A 8 -10.12 2.84 2.49
N HIS A 9 -10.55 1.58 2.36
CA HIS A 9 -10.90 0.97 1.07
C HIS A 9 -12.22 0.23 1.20
N ALA A 10 -13.15 0.50 0.29
CA ALA A 10 -14.51 -0.06 0.31
C ALA A 10 -15.20 0.05 1.69
N GLY A 11 -15.08 1.22 2.33
CA GLY A 11 -15.66 1.49 3.66
C GLY A 11 -14.93 0.83 4.84
N THR A 12 -13.87 0.07 4.58
CA THR A 12 -13.11 -0.65 5.60
C THR A 12 -11.81 0.09 5.94
N LYS A 13 -11.53 0.27 7.24
CA LYS A 13 -10.25 0.82 7.72
C LYS A 13 -9.19 -0.28 7.74
N GLY A 14 -7.98 0.02 7.28
CA GLY A 14 -6.87 -0.92 7.26
C GLY A 14 -5.51 -0.25 7.19
N LEU A 15 -4.47 -1.06 7.01
CA LEU A 15 -3.08 -0.63 6.88
C LEU A 15 -2.47 -1.23 5.61
N ILE A 16 -1.78 -0.41 4.84
CA ILE A 16 -0.84 -0.86 3.83
C ILE A 16 0.48 -1.15 4.54
N VAL A 17 0.98 -2.38 4.39
CA VAL A 17 2.19 -2.90 5.05
C VAL A 17 3.36 -2.95 4.06
N LEU A 18 4.19 -1.91 4.06
CA LEU A 18 5.36 -1.79 3.19
C LEU A 18 6.45 -2.81 3.54
N ASP A 19 6.55 -3.18 4.82
CA ASP A 19 7.45 -4.19 5.37
C ASP A 19 7.14 -5.62 4.87
N GLN A 20 6.00 -5.83 4.22
CA GLN A 20 5.57 -7.14 3.71
C GLN A 20 5.46 -7.18 2.19
N LEU A 21 6.12 -6.24 1.49
CA LEU A 21 6.12 -6.20 0.04
C LEU A 21 6.74 -7.49 -0.53
N ARG A 22 6.05 -8.11 -1.48
CA ARG A 22 6.52 -9.31 -2.18
C ARG A 22 6.10 -9.31 -3.64
N ALA A 23 6.91 -9.92 -4.49
CA ALA A 23 6.50 -10.24 -5.84
C ALA A 23 5.42 -11.34 -5.84
N VAL A 24 4.43 -11.22 -6.72
CA VAL A 24 3.40 -12.24 -6.94
C VAL A 24 3.21 -12.45 -8.44
N ASP A 25 2.98 -13.70 -8.84
CA ASP A 25 2.62 -14.02 -10.23
C ASP A 25 1.25 -13.41 -10.58
N LYS A 26 1.11 -12.91 -11.81
CA LYS A 26 -0.13 -12.32 -12.32
C LYS A 26 -1.30 -13.30 -12.28
N VAL A 27 -1.08 -14.61 -12.46
CA VAL A 27 -2.15 -15.63 -12.40
C VAL A 27 -2.77 -15.74 -10.99
N ARG A 28 -2.05 -15.30 -9.94
CA ARG A 28 -2.57 -15.26 -8.56
C ARG A 28 -3.51 -14.08 -8.32
N LEU A 29 -3.57 -13.09 -9.22
CA LEU A 29 -4.44 -11.92 -9.12
C LEU A 29 -5.79 -12.21 -9.80
N VAL A 30 -6.69 -12.87 -9.06
CA VAL A 30 -7.97 -13.37 -9.59
C VAL A 30 -9.06 -12.32 -9.76
N LYS A 31 -8.97 -11.17 -9.07
CA LYS A 31 -10.01 -10.12 -9.11
C LYS A 31 -9.45 -8.74 -8.78
N ARG A 32 -9.96 -7.71 -9.47
CA ARG A 32 -9.76 -6.30 -9.13
C ARG A 32 -10.92 -5.81 -8.25
N LEU A 33 -10.61 -5.29 -7.06
CA LEU A 33 -11.62 -4.80 -6.10
C LEU A 33 -11.83 -3.28 -6.13
N GLY A 34 -11.00 -2.54 -6.89
CA GLY A 34 -11.09 -1.10 -7.02
C GLY A 34 -9.71 -0.46 -7.14
N ALA A 35 -9.63 0.81 -6.78
CA ALA A 35 -8.38 1.56 -6.67
C ALA A 35 -8.29 2.23 -5.29
N ALA A 36 -7.07 2.42 -4.80
CA ALA A 36 -6.82 3.31 -3.67
C ALA A 36 -6.93 4.78 -4.12
N SER A 37 -7.17 5.68 -3.17
CA SER A 37 -7.21 7.11 -3.47
C SER A 37 -5.82 7.64 -3.86
N VAL A 38 -5.78 8.74 -4.63
CA VAL A 38 -4.52 9.44 -4.95
C VAL A 38 -3.78 9.85 -3.68
N LYS A 39 -4.52 10.33 -2.67
CA LYS A 39 -3.95 10.69 -1.35
C LYS A 39 -3.23 9.50 -0.72
N THR A 40 -3.85 8.32 -0.74
CA THR A 40 -3.23 7.08 -0.23
C THR A 40 -1.96 6.74 -1.00
N MET A 41 -1.98 6.86 -2.34
CA MET A 41 -0.81 6.59 -3.18
C MET A 41 0.37 7.52 -2.85
N VAL A 42 0.10 8.82 -2.68
CA VAL A 42 1.12 9.79 -2.27
C VAL A 42 1.71 9.42 -0.91
N SER A 43 0.88 9.14 0.09
CA SER A 43 1.37 8.73 1.41
C SER A 43 2.23 7.46 1.36
N VAL A 44 1.83 6.48 0.56
CA VAL A 44 2.60 5.25 0.34
C VAL A 44 3.98 5.56 -0.23
N LEU A 45 4.06 6.38 -1.27
CA LEU A 45 5.34 6.72 -1.92
C LEU A 45 6.25 7.55 -1.00
N THR A 46 5.71 8.54 -0.29
CA THR A 46 6.47 9.34 0.67
C THR A 46 7.06 8.45 1.77
N THR A 47 6.24 7.59 2.37
CA THR A 47 6.70 6.65 3.38
C THR A 47 7.75 5.68 2.81
N PHE A 48 7.59 5.23 1.57
CA PHE A 48 8.58 4.37 0.92
C PHE A 48 9.92 5.11 0.70
N GLN A 49 9.90 6.38 0.31
CA GLN A 49 11.10 7.20 0.16
C GLN A 49 11.82 7.42 1.49
N GLU A 50 11.07 7.72 2.56
CA GLU A 50 11.61 7.88 3.92
C GLU A 50 12.37 6.64 4.39
N VAL A 51 11.90 5.44 4.02
CA VAL A 51 12.57 4.17 4.36
C VAL A 51 13.93 4.01 3.70
N PHE A 52 14.16 4.61 2.53
CA PHE A 52 15.43 4.53 1.79
C PHE A 52 16.29 5.79 1.89
N ALA A 53 15.81 6.83 2.58
CA ALA A 53 16.52 8.10 2.75
C ALA A 53 17.55 8.07 3.89
N GLU A 54 17.71 6.92 4.55
CA GLU A 54 18.71 6.60 5.57
C GLU A 54 19.60 5.44 5.07
#